data_AF-A0A6G0PXL5-F1
#
_entry.id   AF-A0A6G0PXL5-F1
#
_cell.length_a   1.000
_cell.length_b   1.000
_cell.length_c   1.000
_cell.angle_alpha   90.00
_cell.angle_beta   90.00
_cell.angle_gamma   90.00
#
_symmetry.space_group_name_H-M   'P 1'
#
loop_
_entity.id
_entity.type
_entity.pdbx_description
1 polymer ?
#
loop_
_entity_poly.entity_id
_entity_poly.type
_entity_poly.pdbx_seq_one_letter_code
_entity_poly.pdbx_strand_id
1 'polypeptide(L)'
;RRGDGTYFRFSTGGGIAVHSAPDITGPWEYKGAVLPDGTSIKLWDGKMDAWAPDVHLVGDTYYLYYSAVRAVVFDGHNLAAVGVATSTTMDIGSWKDLGSTGVQSKDSSEYNAIDPNLFIEDGRSYMIFGSYVDGIFQVTMENPPATATPNTYAKLAYEPAGNHANEGPNMFKHGDYNYLFFSNGVCCSFDTSKPAAG
;
A
#
# COMPACT_ATOMS: atom_id res chain seq x y z
N ARG A 1 -11.66 -6.98 8.71
CA ARG A 1 -12.74 -7.04 9.74
C ARG A 1 -12.08 -7.40 11.06
N ARG A 2 -12.36 -6.68 12.14
CA ARG A 2 -11.84 -7.00 13.48
C ARG A 2 -12.59 -8.22 14.05
N GLY A 3 -12.00 -8.90 15.02
CA GLY A 3 -12.59 -10.09 15.65
C GLY A 3 -13.97 -9.87 16.30
N ASP A 4 -14.30 -8.63 16.67
CA ASP A 4 -15.62 -8.24 17.19
C ASP A 4 -16.70 -8.04 16.11
N GLY A 5 -16.33 -8.20 14.84
CA GLY A 5 -17.22 -8.07 13.71
C GLY A 5 -17.20 -6.71 13.01
N THR A 6 -16.48 -5.72 13.55
CA THR A 6 -16.40 -4.36 12.98
C THR A 6 -15.64 -4.34 11.65
N TYR A 7 -16.19 -3.65 10.66
CA TYR A 7 -15.53 -3.38 9.39
C TYR A 7 -14.73 -2.09 9.46
N PHE A 8 -13.57 -2.08 8.79
CA PHE A 8 -12.70 -0.92 8.69
C PHE A 8 -12.33 -0.69 7.22
N ARG A 9 -12.19 0.57 6.85
CA ARG A 9 -11.65 1.01 5.57
C ARG A 9 -10.52 1.99 5.84
N PHE A 10 -9.37 1.70 5.27
CA PHE A 10 -8.20 2.58 5.25
C PHE A 10 -8.05 3.11 3.82
N SER A 11 -7.79 4.39 3.66
CA SER A 11 -7.67 4.99 2.32
C SER A 11 -6.68 6.14 2.29
N THR A 12 -6.10 6.40 1.12
CA THR A 12 -5.28 7.59 0.82
C THR A 12 -5.95 8.88 1.31
N GLY A 13 -5.11 9.79 1.83
CA GLY A 13 -5.50 11.14 2.24
C GLY A 13 -5.37 11.37 3.75
N GLY A 14 -4.88 12.56 4.12
CA GLY A 14 -4.87 13.04 5.50
C GLY A 14 -4.07 12.17 6.48
N GLY A 15 -3.03 11.47 6.04
CA GLY A 15 -2.27 10.54 6.88
C GLY A 15 -2.92 9.16 7.03
N ILE A 16 -3.58 8.68 5.97
CA ILE A 16 -4.38 7.45 5.91
C ILE A 16 -5.69 7.57 6.71
N ALA A 17 -6.75 7.99 6.02
CA ALA A 17 -8.08 8.11 6.57
C ALA A 17 -8.67 6.75 6.96
N VAL A 18 -9.27 6.70 8.15
CA VAL A 18 -9.92 5.51 8.72
C VAL A 18 -11.42 5.73 8.79
N HIS A 19 -12.17 4.78 8.26
CA HIS A 19 -13.60 4.66 8.48
C HIS A 19 -13.92 3.31 9.12
N SER A 20 -15.01 3.23 9.87
CA SER A 20 -15.54 1.95 10.36
C SER A 20 -17.04 1.83 10.12
N ALA A 21 -17.51 0.59 10.08
CA ALA A 21 -18.92 0.27 9.93
C ALA A 21 -19.29 -1.02 10.67
N PRO A 22 -20.56 -1.18 11.10
CA PRO A 22 -21.03 -2.44 11.66
C PRO A 22 -21.24 -3.53 10.59
N ASP A 23 -21.44 -3.14 9.32
CA ASP A 23 -21.64 -4.02 8.17
C ASP A 23 -20.80 -3.54 6.96
N ILE A 24 -20.49 -4.43 6.02
CA ILE A 24 -19.74 -4.09 4.81
C ILE A 24 -20.47 -3.04 3.95
N THR A 25 -21.79 -3.01 4.00
CA THR A 25 -22.65 -2.04 3.32
C THR A 25 -22.79 -0.72 4.08
N GLY A 26 -22.27 -0.63 5.31
CA GLY A 26 -22.31 0.57 6.15
C GLY A 26 -23.31 0.48 7.32
N PRO A 27 -23.71 1.62 7.90
CA PRO A 27 -23.22 2.97 7.59
C PRO A 27 -21.73 3.11 7.93
N TRP A 28 -21.00 3.81 7.05
CA TRP A 28 -19.58 4.08 7.23
C TRP A 28 -19.36 5.42 7.94
N GLU A 29 -18.61 5.40 9.03
CA GLU A 29 -18.29 6.59 9.82
C GLU A 29 -16.80 6.88 9.77
N TYR A 30 -16.45 8.14 9.49
CA TYR A 30 -15.06 8.61 9.61
C TYR A 30 -14.62 8.61 11.08
N LYS A 31 -13.43 8.07 11.34
CA LYS A 31 -12.88 7.98 12.70
C LYS A 31 -11.67 8.86 12.93
N GLY A 32 -10.89 9.17 11.88
CA GLY A 32 -9.64 9.91 11.99
C GLY A 32 -8.61 9.37 10.99
N ALA A 33 -7.33 9.52 11.33
CA ALA A 33 -6.21 9.06 10.52
C ALA A 33 -5.24 8.18 11.32
N VAL A 34 -4.53 7.29 10.62
CA VAL A 34 -3.48 6.44 11.20
C VAL A 34 -2.27 7.27 11.59
N LEU A 35 -1.88 8.21 10.72
CA LEU A 35 -0.72 9.09 10.82
C LEU A 35 -1.19 10.55 10.83
N PRO A 36 -1.87 11.04 11.87
CA PRO A 36 -2.45 12.39 11.88
C PRO A 36 -1.41 13.50 11.71
N ASP A 37 -0.17 13.24 12.13
CA ASP A 37 0.97 14.17 11.99
C ASP A 37 1.81 13.92 10.72
N GLY A 38 1.39 12.98 9.86
CA GLY A 38 2.13 12.50 8.70
C GLY A 38 3.08 11.34 9.01
N THR A 39 3.69 10.78 7.96
CA THR A 39 4.71 9.73 8.10
C THR A 39 6.00 10.28 8.71
N SER A 40 6.68 9.49 9.54
CA SER A 40 8.03 9.76 10.04
C SER A 40 9.12 9.64 8.95
N ILE A 41 8.81 9.02 7.81
CA ILE A 41 9.76 8.85 6.71
C ILE A 41 10.00 10.21 6.05
N LYS A 42 11.28 10.58 5.87
CA LYS A 42 11.68 11.82 5.19
C LYS A 42 12.70 11.49 4.09
N LEU A 43 12.27 11.59 2.83
CA LEU A 43 13.11 11.32 1.66
C LEU A 43 13.68 12.60 1.03
N TRP A 44 13.11 13.75 1.35
CA TRP A 44 13.49 15.07 0.80
C TRP A 44 13.18 16.18 1.81
N ASP A 45 13.53 17.42 1.48
CA ASP A 45 13.36 18.57 2.38
C ASP A 45 11.90 19.04 2.54
N GLY A 46 11.02 18.64 1.62
CA GLY A 46 9.60 18.96 1.67
C GLY A 46 8.78 17.99 2.53
N LYS A 47 7.46 18.20 2.52
CA LYS A 47 6.49 17.35 3.23
C LYS A 47 6.33 16.02 2.49
N MET A 48 6.08 14.96 3.25
CA MET A 48 5.71 13.63 2.74
C MET A 48 4.21 13.39 2.94
N ASP A 49 3.61 12.57 2.08
CA ASP A 49 2.22 12.10 2.16
C ASP A 49 2.17 10.56 2.21
N ALA A 50 1.03 10.02 2.65
CA ALA A 50 0.81 8.59 2.83
C ALA A 50 -0.35 8.10 1.96
N TRP A 51 -0.06 7.18 1.03
CA TRP A 51 -1.02 6.66 0.05
C TRP A 51 -1.16 5.13 0.12
N ALA A 52 -2.25 4.63 -0.49
CA ALA A 52 -2.50 3.23 -0.81
C ALA A 52 -2.20 2.26 0.35
N PRO A 53 -2.95 2.35 1.46
CA PRO A 53 -2.69 1.51 2.62
C PRO A 53 -3.13 0.06 2.39
N ASP A 54 -2.40 -0.88 2.99
CA ASP A 54 -2.72 -2.31 3.05
C ASP A 54 -2.58 -2.81 4.49
N VAL A 55 -3.57 -3.55 4.99
CA VAL A 55 -3.66 -3.92 6.42
C VAL A 55 -3.84 -5.41 6.60
N HIS A 56 -2.94 -6.02 7.39
CA HIS A 56 -2.97 -7.45 7.71
C HIS A 56 -2.83 -7.69 9.20
N LEU A 57 -3.55 -8.70 9.70
CA LEU A 57 -3.35 -9.21 11.04
C LEU A 57 -2.30 -10.33 10.98
N VAL A 58 -1.18 -10.16 11.67
CA VAL A 58 -0.11 -11.16 11.80
C VAL A 58 0.09 -11.45 13.28
N GLY A 59 -0.26 -12.67 13.70
CA GLY A 59 -0.42 -12.99 15.12
C GLY A 59 -1.51 -12.09 15.73
N ASP A 60 -1.16 -11.37 16.79
CA ASP A 60 -2.08 -10.47 17.50
C ASP A 60 -1.88 -8.98 17.13
N THR A 61 -1.11 -8.69 16.07
CA THR A 61 -0.77 -7.32 15.67
C THR A 61 -1.24 -7.04 14.23
N TYR A 62 -1.94 -5.94 14.06
CA TYR A 62 -2.25 -5.37 12.75
C TYR A 62 -1.04 -4.59 12.24
N TYR A 63 -0.61 -4.89 11.02
CA TYR A 63 0.40 -4.19 10.27
C TYR A 63 -0.29 -3.43 9.15
N LEU A 64 -0.13 -2.11 9.12
CA LEU A 64 -0.60 -1.23 8.05
C LEU A 64 0.61 -0.73 7.28
N TYR A 65 0.75 -1.19 6.05
CA TYR A 65 1.75 -0.69 5.11
C TYR A 65 1.18 0.49 4.34
N TYR A 66 2.03 1.43 3.99
CA TYR A 66 1.64 2.63 3.25
C TYR A 66 2.76 3.11 2.34
N SER A 67 2.40 3.82 1.29
CA SER A 67 3.34 4.50 0.40
C SER A 67 3.69 5.86 0.97
N ALA A 68 4.95 6.08 1.34
CA ALA A 68 5.49 7.39 1.69
C ALA A 68 6.03 8.08 0.44
N VAL A 69 5.37 9.13 0.00
CA VAL A 69 5.69 9.85 -1.23
C VAL A 69 5.82 11.35 -0.99
N ARG A 70 6.38 12.08 -1.94
CA ARG A 70 6.46 13.55 -1.85
C ARG A 70 5.06 14.15 -1.88
N ALA A 71 4.74 15.03 -0.93
CA ALA A 71 3.44 15.71 -0.84
C ALA A 71 3.33 16.88 -1.84
N VAL A 72 3.50 16.58 -3.13
CA VAL A 72 3.38 17.51 -4.26
C VAL A 72 2.65 16.85 -5.41
N VAL A 73 2.18 17.65 -6.36
CA VAL A 73 1.72 17.12 -7.65
C VAL A 73 2.88 16.37 -8.29
N PHE A 74 2.59 15.19 -8.88
CA PHE A 74 3.60 14.39 -9.55
C PHE A 74 4.36 15.22 -10.58
N ASP A 75 5.66 15.33 -10.38
CA ASP A 75 6.60 16.16 -11.14
C ASP A 75 7.68 15.31 -11.83
N GLY A 76 7.39 14.02 -12.05
CA GLY A 76 8.29 13.08 -12.74
C GLY A 76 9.28 12.36 -11.83
N HIS A 77 9.17 12.54 -10.50
CA HIS A 77 10.07 11.90 -9.54
C HIS A 77 9.46 10.65 -8.90
N ASN A 78 10.26 9.58 -8.82
CA ASN A 78 9.91 8.29 -8.23
C ASN A 78 10.54 8.10 -6.85
N LEU A 79 10.66 9.18 -6.09
CA LEU A 79 11.17 9.15 -4.72
C LEU A 79 10.07 8.71 -3.76
N ALA A 80 10.11 7.44 -3.36
CA ALA A 80 9.09 6.82 -2.52
C ALA A 80 9.67 5.75 -1.61
N ALA A 81 8.95 5.38 -0.55
CA ALA A 81 9.26 4.25 0.29
C ALA A 81 7.98 3.56 0.80
N VAL A 82 8.05 2.27 1.09
CA VAL A 82 6.99 1.58 1.83
C VAL A 82 7.26 1.73 3.32
N GLY A 83 6.36 2.41 4.02
CA GLY A 83 6.36 2.50 5.48
C GLY A 83 5.44 1.47 6.11
N VAL A 84 5.57 1.29 7.43
CA VAL A 84 4.69 0.41 8.21
C VAL A 84 4.32 1.03 9.56
N ALA A 85 3.05 0.95 9.92
CA ALA A 85 2.53 1.27 11.24
C ALA A 85 1.85 0.03 11.85
N THR A 86 1.89 -0.09 13.18
CA THR A 86 1.28 -1.23 13.88
C THR A 86 0.25 -0.82 14.91
N SER A 87 -0.73 -1.69 15.13
CA SER A 87 -1.76 -1.53 16.17
C SER A 87 -2.26 -2.90 16.63
N THR A 88 -2.73 -3.03 17.86
CA THR A 88 -3.43 -4.24 18.34
C THR A 88 -4.95 -4.15 18.23
N THR A 89 -5.51 -2.96 17.97
CA THR A 89 -6.99 -2.76 17.98
C THR A 89 -7.55 -2.14 16.71
N MET A 90 -6.69 -1.59 15.84
CA MET A 90 -7.02 -0.71 14.69
C MET A 90 -7.68 0.63 15.06
N ASP A 91 -7.87 0.94 16.34
CA ASP A 91 -8.52 2.19 16.75
C ASP A 91 -7.60 3.39 16.53
N ILE A 92 -8.19 4.57 16.33
CA ILE A 92 -7.43 5.83 16.27
C ILE A 92 -6.64 6.04 17.56
N GLY A 93 -5.39 6.49 17.41
CA GLY A 93 -4.47 6.71 18.53
C GLY A 93 -3.74 5.45 19.02
N SER A 94 -4.12 4.26 18.55
CA SER A 94 -3.40 3.01 18.87
C SER A 94 -2.25 2.70 17.90
N TRP A 95 -2.21 3.40 16.76
CA TRP A 95 -1.23 3.17 15.71
C TRP A 95 0.14 3.73 16.09
N LYS A 96 1.17 2.90 15.96
CA LYS A 96 2.58 3.26 16.12
C LYS A 96 3.26 3.21 14.76
N ASP A 97 3.71 4.35 14.26
CA ASP A 97 4.56 4.41 13.07
C ASP A 97 5.94 3.80 13.38
N LEU A 98 6.37 2.84 12.56
CA LEU A 98 7.69 2.21 12.67
C LEU A 98 8.65 2.74 11.60
N GLY A 99 8.19 3.64 10.73
CA GLY A 99 8.99 4.20 9.65
C GLY A 99 9.13 3.24 8.46
N SER A 100 10.28 3.30 7.78
CA SER A 100 10.52 2.58 6.53
C SER A 100 10.71 1.08 6.75
N THR A 101 10.11 0.28 5.86
CA THR A 101 10.38 -1.16 5.75
C THR A 101 11.74 -1.47 5.12
N GLY A 102 12.40 -0.48 4.51
CA GLY A 102 13.61 -0.67 3.71
C GLY A 102 13.33 -0.82 2.20
N VAL A 103 12.07 -0.95 1.78
CA VAL A 103 11.68 -0.85 0.36
C VAL A 103 11.58 0.63 -0.01
N GLN A 104 12.47 1.09 -0.89
CA GLN A 104 12.59 2.49 -1.27
C GLN A 104 13.03 2.63 -2.72
N SER A 105 12.50 3.63 -3.42
CA SER A 105 12.89 4.02 -4.77
C SER A 105 13.43 5.44 -4.83
N LYS A 106 14.25 5.68 -5.85
CA LYS A 106 14.68 6.99 -6.34
C LYS A 106 14.46 7.02 -7.85
N ASP A 107 14.70 8.15 -8.50
CA ASP A 107 14.42 8.32 -9.95
C ASP A 107 15.16 7.33 -10.85
N SER A 108 16.29 6.77 -10.40
CA SER A 108 17.04 5.75 -11.13
C SER A 108 16.78 4.30 -10.70
N SER A 109 15.82 4.07 -9.81
CA SER A 109 15.40 2.73 -9.43
C SER A 109 14.62 2.07 -10.57
N GLU A 110 14.74 0.75 -10.69
CA GLU A 110 13.97 -0.05 -11.65
C GLU A 110 12.47 -0.12 -11.31
N TYR A 111 12.10 0.20 -10.07
CA TYR A 111 10.72 0.19 -9.59
C TYR A 111 10.38 1.50 -8.89
N ASN A 112 9.07 1.74 -8.75
CA ASN A 112 8.52 2.74 -7.84
C ASN A 112 8.04 2.05 -6.55
N ALA A 113 8.56 2.44 -5.40
CA ALA A 113 8.29 1.80 -4.10
C ALA A 113 6.98 2.30 -3.46
N ILE A 114 5.86 2.10 -4.16
CA ILE A 114 4.50 2.44 -3.71
C ILE A 114 3.55 1.26 -3.91
N ASP A 115 2.31 1.45 -3.45
CA ASP A 115 1.20 0.50 -3.52
C ASP A 115 1.53 -0.87 -2.88
N PRO A 116 1.89 -0.88 -1.59
CA PRO A 116 2.26 -2.10 -0.90
C PRO A 116 1.06 -3.05 -0.74
N ASN A 117 1.34 -4.35 -0.81
CA ASN A 117 0.45 -5.43 -0.41
C ASN A 117 1.25 -6.56 0.25
N LEU A 118 0.95 -6.89 1.50
CA LEU A 118 1.53 -8.05 2.16
C LEU A 118 0.86 -9.33 1.66
N PHE A 119 1.67 -10.28 1.22
CA PHE A 119 1.25 -11.64 0.86
C PHE A 119 1.97 -12.65 1.75
N ILE A 120 1.22 -13.56 2.38
CA ILE A 120 1.77 -14.58 3.26
C ILE A 120 1.44 -15.96 2.70
N GLU A 121 2.47 -16.77 2.48
CA GLU A 121 2.35 -18.15 2.02
C GLU A 121 3.33 -19.06 2.75
N ASP A 122 2.83 -20.18 3.28
CA ASP A 122 3.63 -21.19 3.99
C ASP A 122 4.51 -20.60 5.11
N GLY A 123 3.97 -19.60 5.83
CA GLY A 123 4.66 -18.90 6.92
C GLY A 123 5.74 -17.91 6.48
N ARG A 124 5.91 -17.67 5.18
CA ARG A 124 6.80 -16.65 4.62
C ARG A 124 6.00 -15.44 4.17
N SER A 125 6.54 -14.27 4.44
CA SER A 125 5.92 -12.98 4.11
C SER A 125 6.64 -12.35 2.92
N TYR A 126 5.85 -11.80 2.01
CA TYR A 126 6.31 -11.08 0.82
C TYR A 126 5.62 -9.71 0.77
N MET A 127 6.39 -8.67 0.53
CA MET A 127 5.84 -7.37 0.17
C MET A 127 5.75 -7.30 -1.34
N ILE A 128 4.53 -7.24 -1.87
CA ILE A 128 4.25 -6.97 -3.28
C ILE A 128 4.04 -5.46 -3.42
N PHE A 129 4.63 -4.83 -4.42
CA PHE A 129 4.57 -3.38 -4.60
C PHE A 129 4.88 -3.01 -6.05
N GLY A 130 4.60 -1.77 -6.45
CA GLY A 130 5.00 -1.26 -7.77
C GLY A 130 3.91 -0.42 -8.44
N SER A 131 4.38 0.56 -9.19
CA SER A 131 3.55 1.45 -10.01
C SER A 131 4.42 2.00 -11.14
N TYR A 132 4.04 1.74 -12.39
CA TYR A 132 4.77 2.12 -13.60
C TYR A 132 6.21 1.57 -13.63
N VAL A 133 7.14 2.27 -14.30
CA VAL A 133 8.55 1.90 -14.45
C VAL A 133 8.67 0.48 -15.01
N ASP A 134 9.31 -0.45 -14.31
CA ASP A 134 9.40 -1.85 -14.74
C ASP A 134 8.30 -2.76 -14.15
N GLY A 135 7.25 -2.17 -13.59
CA GLY A 135 6.02 -2.85 -13.19
C GLY A 135 5.97 -3.26 -11.72
N ILE A 136 5.43 -4.46 -11.47
CA ILE A 136 5.15 -4.99 -10.14
C ILE A 136 6.29 -5.88 -9.68
N PHE A 137 6.73 -5.66 -8.45
CA PHE A 137 7.82 -6.37 -7.80
C PHE A 137 7.35 -7.03 -6.50
N GLN A 138 8.15 -7.97 -6.04
CA GLN A 138 8.08 -8.52 -4.70
C GLN A 138 9.44 -8.46 -4.01
N VAL A 139 9.43 -8.44 -2.68
CA VAL A 139 10.60 -8.66 -1.83
C VAL A 139 10.21 -9.51 -0.63
N THR A 140 11.13 -10.33 -0.12
CA THR A 140 10.87 -11.11 1.10
C THR A 140 10.85 -10.17 2.30
N MET A 141 9.97 -10.43 3.26
CA MET A 141 9.87 -9.69 4.53
C MET A 141 10.36 -10.58 5.67
N GLU A 142 10.96 -9.95 6.68
CA GLU A 142 11.33 -10.62 7.93
C GLU A 142 10.09 -11.11 8.70
N ASN A 143 10.29 -11.88 9.78
CA ASN A 143 9.22 -12.26 10.70
C ASN A 143 9.56 -11.74 12.11
N PRO A 144 8.82 -10.74 12.65
CA PRO A 144 7.61 -10.11 12.10
C PRO A 144 7.88 -9.24 10.84
N PRO A 145 6.87 -9.03 9.97
CA PRO A 145 7.03 -8.40 8.65
C PRO A 145 7.13 -6.88 8.68
N ALA A 146 8.00 -6.33 9.54
CA ALA A 146 8.23 -4.89 9.63
C ALA A 146 9.32 -4.39 8.67
N THR A 147 10.24 -5.27 8.26
CA THR A 147 11.39 -4.91 7.40
C THR A 147 11.56 -5.91 6.27
N ALA A 148 12.02 -5.43 5.11
CA ALA A 148 12.36 -6.25 3.97
C ALA A 148 13.74 -6.90 4.14
N THR A 149 13.86 -8.15 3.67
CA THR A 149 15.13 -8.85 3.56
C THR A 149 15.89 -8.33 2.33
N PRO A 150 17.08 -7.73 2.50
CA PRO A 150 17.83 -7.16 1.37
C PRO A 150 18.16 -8.18 0.29
N ASN A 151 18.24 -7.72 -0.96
CA ASN A 151 18.65 -8.53 -2.14
C ASN A 151 17.73 -9.72 -2.47
N THR A 152 16.45 -9.66 -2.10
CA THR A 152 15.45 -10.71 -2.42
C THR A 152 14.36 -10.23 -3.40
N TYR A 153 14.64 -9.17 -4.14
CA TYR A 153 13.70 -8.56 -5.06
C TYR A 153 13.46 -9.43 -6.30
N ALA A 154 12.22 -9.52 -6.77
CA ALA A 154 11.86 -10.17 -8.02
C ALA A 154 10.73 -9.42 -8.73
N LYS A 155 10.81 -9.33 -10.06
CA LYS A 155 9.76 -8.75 -10.91
C LYS A 155 8.66 -9.79 -11.16
N LEU A 156 7.40 -9.40 -11.00
CA LEU A 156 6.23 -10.26 -11.12
C LEU A 156 5.41 -9.98 -12.38
N ALA A 157 5.20 -8.72 -12.72
CA ALA A 157 4.41 -8.32 -13.89
C ALA A 157 4.95 -7.02 -14.48
N TYR A 158 4.89 -6.90 -15.81
CA TYR A 158 5.36 -5.72 -16.54
C TYR A 158 4.50 -5.50 -17.79
N GLU A 159 4.12 -4.26 -18.05
CA GLU A 159 3.45 -3.84 -19.29
C GLU A 159 4.52 -3.28 -20.23
N PRO A 160 4.94 -4.01 -21.27
CA PRO A 160 6.00 -3.55 -22.17
C PRO A 160 5.60 -2.40 -23.10
N ALA A 161 4.30 -2.15 -23.29
CA ALA A 161 3.80 -1.12 -24.18
C ALA A 161 3.57 0.23 -23.48
N GLY A 162 3.56 1.29 -24.29
CA GLY A 162 3.15 2.62 -23.85
C GLY A 162 4.00 3.17 -22.71
N ASN A 163 3.33 3.63 -21.65
CA ASN A 163 3.93 4.22 -20.46
C ASN A 163 4.10 3.22 -19.30
N HIS A 164 3.98 1.91 -19.56
CA HIS A 164 4.13 0.86 -18.54
C HIS A 164 3.12 0.94 -17.40
N ALA A 165 1.89 1.37 -17.67
CA ALA A 165 0.89 1.76 -16.67
C ALA A 165 0.26 0.58 -15.89
N ASN A 166 1.06 -0.17 -15.15
CA ASN A 166 0.62 -1.16 -14.16
C ASN A 166 0.88 -0.64 -12.74
N GLU A 167 -0.10 -0.70 -11.85
CA GLU A 167 0.02 -0.27 -10.45
C GLU A 167 -0.97 -0.97 -9.51
N GLY A 168 -0.95 -0.65 -8.21
CA GLY A 168 -1.94 -1.14 -7.25
C GLY A 168 -2.03 -2.66 -7.12
N PRO A 169 -0.92 -3.40 -6.91
CA PRO A 169 -0.96 -4.85 -6.86
C PRO A 169 -1.70 -5.36 -5.62
N ASN A 170 -2.41 -6.47 -5.79
CA ASN A 170 -2.99 -7.26 -4.70
C ASN A 170 -2.83 -8.75 -5.02
N MET A 171 -2.12 -9.48 -4.16
CA MET A 171 -1.93 -10.91 -4.32
C MET A 171 -2.64 -11.68 -3.22
N PHE A 172 -3.34 -12.75 -3.60
CA PHE A 172 -3.93 -13.69 -2.65
C PHE A 172 -3.88 -15.12 -3.19
N LYS A 173 -3.98 -16.09 -2.26
CA LYS A 173 -4.01 -17.51 -2.58
C LYS A 173 -5.44 -18.03 -2.63
N HIS A 174 -5.76 -18.83 -3.65
CA HIS A 174 -7.03 -19.55 -3.73
C HIS A 174 -6.80 -20.95 -4.34
N GLY A 175 -7.05 -21.99 -3.53
CA GLY A 175 -6.68 -23.36 -3.87
C GLY A 175 -5.16 -23.48 -4.04
N ASP A 176 -4.75 -24.06 -5.16
CA ASP A 176 -3.33 -24.32 -5.48
C ASP A 176 -2.64 -23.16 -6.22
N TYR A 177 -3.32 -22.02 -6.37
CA TYR A 177 -2.85 -20.89 -7.18
C TYR A 177 -2.76 -19.59 -6.37
N ASN A 178 -1.74 -18.81 -6.70
CA ASN A 178 -1.59 -17.42 -6.29
C ASN A 178 -2.10 -16.52 -7.43
N TYR A 179 -3.05 -15.65 -7.11
CA TYR A 179 -3.66 -14.72 -8.05
C TYR A 179 -3.11 -13.32 -7.79
N LEU A 180 -2.48 -12.74 -8.81
CA LEU A 180 -2.05 -11.34 -8.79
C LEU A 180 -3.08 -10.49 -9.54
N PHE A 181 -3.72 -9.59 -8.83
CA PHE A 181 -4.49 -8.49 -9.39
C PHE A 181 -3.62 -7.23 -9.42
N PHE A 182 -3.80 -6.41 -10.44
CA PHE A 182 -3.20 -5.08 -10.56
C PHE A 182 -4.09 -4.21 -11.45
N SER A 183 -3.94 -2.90 -11.35
CA SER A 183 -4.62 -1.93 -12.20
C SER A 183 -3.77 -1.63 -13.43
N ASN A 184 -4.38 -1.63 -14.62
CA ASN A 184 -3.74 -1.20 -15.86
C ASN A 184 -4.43 0.05 -16.41
N GLY A 185 -3.65 1.05 -16.83
CA GLY A 185 -4.14 2.32 -17.37
C GLY A 185 -3.83 3.52 -16.48
N VAL A 186 -4.45 4.67 -16.78
CA VAL A 186 -4.15 5.94 -16.11
C VAL A 186 -5.24 6.27 -15.09
N CYS A 187 -4.86 6.32 -13.82
CA CYS A 187 -5.75 6.72 -12.73
C CYS A 187 -5.97 8.23 -12.67
N CYS A 188 -6.62 8.64 -11.60
CA CYS A 188 -6.42 9.96 -10.98
C CYS A 188 -6.96 11.16 -11.77
N SER A 189 -7.60 10.89 -12.90
CA SER A 189 -8.55 11.78 -13.56
C SER A 189 -9.92 11.10 -13.55
N PHE A 190 -10.97 11.89 -13.34
CA PHE A 190 -12.34 11.39 -13.46
C PHE A 190 -12.81 11.65 -14.89
N ASP A 191 -12.92 10.59 -15.68
CA ASP A 191 -13.59 10.70 -16.98
C ASP A 191 -15.08 10.92 -16.74
N THR A 192 -15.55 12.12 -17.07
CA THR A 192 -16.96 12.48 -16.96
C THR A 192 -17.79 11.95 -18.13
N SER A 193 -17.15 11.45 -19.18
CA SER A 193 -17.82 10.85 -20.33
C SER A 193 -18.24 9.43 -19.99
N LYS A 194 -19.56 9.21 -19.95
CA LYS A 194 -20.11 7.87 -19.82
C LYS A 194 -19.92 7.14 -21.16
N PRO A 195 -19.66 5.82 -21.16
CA PRO A 195 -19.80 5.03 -22.38
C PRO A 195 -21.20 5.22 -22.98
N ALA A 196 -21.31 5.08 -24.30
CA ALA A 196 -22.60 5.17 -24.99
C ALA A 196 -23.64 4.24 -24.33
N ALA A 197 -24.89 4.69 -24.24
CA ALA A 197 -25.97 3.85 -23.75
C ALA A 197 -26.06 2.60 -24.63
N GLY A 198 -25.98 1.43 -24.00
CA GLY A 198 -26.22 0.13 -24.65
C GLY A 198 -27.70 -0.15 -24.87
#